data_AF-D1KAR6-F1
#
_entry.id   AF-D1KAR6-F1
#
_cell.length_a   1.000
_cell.length_b   1.000
_cell.length_c   1.000
_cell.angle_alpha   90.00
_cell.angle_beta   90.00
_cell.angle_gamma   90.00
#
_symmetry.space_group_name_H-M   'P 1'
#
loop_
_entity.id
_entity.type
_entity.pdbx_description
1 polymer ?
#
loop_
_entity_poly.entity_id
_entity_poly.type
_entity_poly.pdbx_seq_one_letter_code
_entity_poly.pdbx_strand_id
1 'polypeptide(L)'
;MDMLIYFEHGGSFNDVPMTNRETWPVFAGEAVAMMYTFKQPGLYAYVNHNLIEAIMLGAAAHVSVEGEWNNDLMEQIEAPH
;
A
#
# COMPACT_ATOMS: atom_id res chain seq x y z
N MET A 1 4.97 9.23 4.50
CA MET A 1 4.19 8.08 4.02
C MET A 1 4.34 7.05 5.11
N ASP A 2 3.37 6.95 6.02
CA ASP A 2 3.58 6.22 7.28
C ASP A 2 2.93 4.84 7.16
N MET A 3 3.56 3.99 6.35
CA MET A 3 3.24 2.57 6.24
C MET A 3 4.14 1.80 7.20
N LEU A 4 3.54 1.04 8.10
CA LEU A 4 4.23 0.13 9.00
C LEU A 4 3.99 -1.30 8.52
N ILE A 5 5.04 -2.01 8.16
CA ILE A 5 4.99 -3.45 7.88
C ILE A 5 5.42 -4.16 9.14
N TYR A 6 4.55 -5.02 9.67
CA TYR A 6 4.82 -5.68 10.94
C TYR A 6 5.80 -6.84 10.78
N PHE A 7 5.95 -7.40 9.57
CA PHE A 7 6.79 -8.57 9.36
C PHE A 7 7.73 -8.44 8.17
N GLU A 8 9.02 -8.52 8.47
CA GLU A 8 10.06 -8.95 7.55
C GLU A 8 10.22 -10.49 7.69
N HIS A 9 10.32 -11.24 6.57
CA HIS A 9 10.59 -12.68 6.45
C HIS A 9 10.04 -13.58 7.60
N GLY A 10 8.85 -14.18 7.41
CA GLY A 10 8.32 -15.22 8.30
C GLY A 10 7.07 -14.89 9.13
N GLY A 11 6.60 -13.62 9.15
CA GLY A 11 5.26 -13.29 9.67
C GLY A 11 5.13 -13.16 11.21
N SER A 12 6.20 -12.86 11.94
CA SER A 12 6.23 -12.86 13.42
C SER A 12 6.11 -11.47 14.08
N PHE A 13 5.15 -11.29 15.00
CA PHE A 13 4.89 -10.00 15.68
C PHE A 13 5.95 -9.62 16.72
N ASN A 14 6.90 -10.52 16.99
CA ASN A 14 7.99 -10.26 17.93
C ASN A 14 9.16 -9.52 17.29
N ASP A 15 9.22 -9.48 15.95
CA ASP A 15 10.29 -8.82 15.21
C ASP A 15 10.00 -7.32 15.06
N VAL A 16 11.06 -6.53 14.88
CA VAL A 16 10.93 -5.08 14.72
C VAL A 16 10.27 -4.78 13.36
N PRO A 17 9.17 -4.00 13.33
CA PRO A 17 8.48 -3.69 12.09
C PRO A 17 9.33 -2.81 11.17
N MET A 18 9.23 -3.03 9.86
CA MET A 18 9.75 -2.10 8.87
C MET A 18 8.79 -0.92 8.68
N THR A 19 9.33 0.25 8.36
CA THR A 19 8.52 1.48 8.19
C THR A 19 8.79 2.13 6.84
N ASN A 20 7.83 2.89 6.32
CA ASN A 20 7.95 3.71 5.10
C ASN A 20 8.27 2.90 3.84
N ARG A 21 7.68 1.72 3.71
CA ARG A 21 7.87 0.83 2.55
C ARG A 21 6.85 1.12 1.47
N GLU A 22 7.30 1.11 0.21
CA GLU A 22 6.44 1.23 -0.98
C GLU A 22 5.92 -0.14 -1.44
N THR A 23 6.74 -1.19 -1.30
CA THR A 23 6.44 -2.59 -1.69
C THR A 23 7.29 -3.54 -0.86
N TRP A 24 6.81 -4.76 -0.63
CA TRP A 24 7.50 -5.81 0.12
C TRP A 24 7.23 -7.19 -0.47
N PRO A 25 8.17 -8.15 -0.33
CA PRO A 25 7.93 -9.53 -0.71
C PRO A 25 7.04 -10.24 0.32
N VAL A 26 6.24 -11.19 -0.15
CA VAL A 26 5.60 -12.23 0.67
C VAL A 26 6.02 -13.57 0.08
N PHE A 27 6.81 -14.34 0.81
CA PHE A 27 7.33 -15.61 0.30
C PHE A 27 6.25 -16.69 0.32
N ALA A 28 6.39 -17.68 -0.57
CA ALA A 28 5.44 -18.78 -0.67
C ALA A 28 5.39 -19.57 0.66
N GLY A 29 4.18 -19.78 1.19
CA GLY A 29 3.98 -20.44 2.48
C GLY A 29 4.06 -19.51 3.70
N GLU A 30 4.28 -18.21 3.50
CA GLU A 30 4.24 -17.19 4.55
C GLU A 30 2.97 -16.33 4.47
N ALA A 31 2.69 -15.63 5.56
CA ALA A 31 1.70 -14.56 5.62
C ALA A 31 2.35 -13.30 6.20
N VAL A 32 1.98 -12.13 5.67
CA VAL A 32 2.50 -10.83 6.11
C VAL A 32 1.36 -9.89 6.53
N ALA A 33 1.60 -8.98 7.48
CA ALA A 33 0.70 -7.94 7.89
C ALA A 33 1.35 -6.56 7.69
N MET A 34 0.52 -5.63 7.21
CA MET A 34 0.84 -4.22 7.06
C MET A 34 -0.22 -3.40 7.79
N MET A 35 0.17 -2.23 8.28
CA MET A 35 -0.74 -1.18 8.71
C MET A 35 -0.40 0.09 7.96
N TYR A 36 -1.44 0.79 7.56
CA TYR A 36 -1.32 2.08 6.91
C TYR A 36 -2.45 2.98 7.39
N THR A 37 -2.11 4.19 7.80
CA THR A 37 -3.09 5.24 8.06
C THR A 37 -3.24 6.07 6.80
N PHE A 38 -4.40 5.96 6.15
CA PHE A 38 -4.72 6.76 4.96
C PHE A 38 -4.76 8.25 5.32
N LYS A 39 -4.13 9.07 4.46
CA LYS A 39 -4.04 10.52 4.63
C LYS A 39 -4.75 11.32 3.53
N GLN A 40 -5.26 10.65 2.50
CA GLN A 40 -6.05 11.23 1.42
C GLN A 40 -7.28 10.36 1.14
N PRO A 41 -8.42 10.94 0.74
CA PRO A 41 -9.57 10.17 0.28
C PRO A 41 -9.34 9.66 -1.16
N GLY A 42 -10.15 8.70 -1.58
CA GLY A 42 -10.13 8.17 -2.94
C GLY A 42 -10.12 6.64 -3.01
N LEU A 43 -9.97 6.12 -4.23
CA LEU A 43 -9.90 4.69 -4.51
C LEU A 43 -8.44 4.26 -4.69
N TYR A 44 -7.94 3.44 -3.77
CA TYR A 44 -6.57 2.92 -3.80
C TYR A 44 -6.52 1.51 -4.36
N ALA A 45 -5.48 1.21 -5.14
CA ALA A 45 -5.20 -0.15 -5.60
C ALA A 45 -4.21 -0.84 -4.65
N TYR A 46 -4.60 -2.02 -4.16
CA TYR A 46 -3.71 -2.96 -3.46
C TYR A 46 -3.39 -4.11 -4.41
N VAL A 47 -2.14 -4.20 -4.85
CA VAL A 47 -1.77 -5.05 -5.98
C VAL A 47 -0.53 -5.87 -5.69
N ASN A 48 -0.40 -6.99 -6.38
CA ASN A 48 0.92 -7.55 -6.64
C ASN A 48 1.68 -6.60 -7.57
N HIS A 49 2.85 -6.10 -7.14
CA HIS A 49 3.57 -5.09 -7.91
C HIS A 49 4.23 -5.63 -9.20
N ASN A 50 4.09 -6.93 -9.49
CA ASN A 50 4.15 -7.44 -10.85
C ASN A 50 2.85 -7.09 -11.61
N LEU A 51 2.90 -6.04 -12.44
CA LEU A 51 1.72 -5.51 -13.11
C LEU A 51 1.07 -6.47 -14.13
N ILE A 52 1.82 -7.46 -14.64
CA ILE A 52 1.22 -8.52 -15.47
C ILE A 52 0.28 -9.35 -14.60
N GLU A 53 0.73 -9.75 -13.41
CA GLU A 53 -0.08 -10.52 -12.46
C GLU A 53 -1.24 -9.69 -11.92
N ALA A 54 -1.03 -8.43 -11.55
CA ALA A 54 -2.09 -7.58 -11.04
C ALA A 54 -3.19 -7.31 -12.06
N ILE A 55 -2.82 -6.84 -13.26
CA ILE A 55 -3.78 -6.30 -14.22
C ILE A 55 -4.30 -7.39 -15.17
N MET A 56 -3.42 -8.26 -15.67
CA MET A 56 -3.83 -9.29 -16.62
C MET A 56 -4.30 -10.59 -15.94
N LEU A 57 -3.81 -10.88 -14.73
CA LEU A 57 -4.16 -12.11 -14.00
C LEU A 57 -5.02 -11.87 -12.74
N GLY A 58 -5.35 -10.61 -12.43
CA GLY A 58 -6.33 -10.25 -11.42
C GLY A 58 -5.81 -10.22 -9.98
N ALA A 59 -4.50 -10.19 -9.76
CA ALA A 59 -3.88 -10.05 -8.43
C ALA A 59 -3.97 -8.60 -7.90
N ALA A 60 -5.19 -8.07 -7.82
CA ALA A 60 -5.49 -6.68 -7.46
C ALA A 60 -6.78 -6.59 -6.64
N ALA A 61 -6.82 -5.65 -5.72
CA ALA A 61 -7.98 -5.27 -4.93
C ALA A 61 -8.08 -3.75 -4.83
N HIS A 62 -9.26 -3.24 -4.49
CA HIS A 62 -9.48 -1.81 -4.25
C HIS A 62 -9.83 -1.54 -2.79
N VAL A 63 -9.35 -0.40 -2.29
CA VAL A 63 -9.74 0.17 -0.99
C VAL A 63 -10.36 1.54 -1.25
N SER A 64 -11.64 1.68 -0.91
CA SER A 64 -12.36 2.97 -0.98
C SER A 64 -12.19 3.68 0.35
N VAL A 65 -11.63 4.90 0.32
CA VAL A 65 -11.36 5.71 1.51
C VAL A 65 -12.15 7.00 1.41
N GLU A 66 -13.02 7.22 2.40
CA GLU A 66 -13.77 8.47 2.54
C GLU A 66 -12.96 9.50 3.33
N GLY A 67 -13.26 10.79 3.09
CA GLY A 67 -12.62 11.91 3.79
C GLY A 67 -12.48 13.14 2.91
N GLU A 68 -11.81 14.16 3.46
CA GLU A 68 -11.52 15.42 2.77
C GLU A 68 -10.10 15.41 2.21
N TRP A 69 -9.93 15.99 1.03
CA TRP A 69 -8.62 16.08 0.38
C TRP A 69 -7.71 17.09 1.08
N ASN A 70 -6.43 16.75 1.23
CA ASN A 70 -5.42 17.61 1.86
C ASN A 70 -4.40 18.14 0.84
N ASN A 71 -4.50 19.42 0.46
CA ASN A 71 -3.58 20.05 -0.50
C ASN A 71 -2.14 20.19 0.04
N ASP A 72 -1.91 20.17 1.36
CA ASP A 72 -0.55 20.22 1.92
C ASP A 72 0.27 18.97 1.57
N LEU A 73 -0.41 17.84 1.30
CA LEU A 73 0.24 16.58 0.93
C LEU A 73 0.38 16.43 -0.59
N MET A 74 -0.66 16.80 -1.34
CA MET A 74 -0.66 16.72 -2.80
C MET A 74 -1.67 17.70 -3.38
N GLU A 75 -1.21 18.56 -4.28
CA GLU A 75 -2.06 19.51 -5.00
C GLU A 75 -1.67 19.50 -6.48
N GLN A 76 -2.68 19.49 -7.35
CA GLN A 76 -2.48 19.74 -8.77
C GLN A 76 -2.45 21.25 -9.00
N ILE A 77 -1.26 21.81 -9.21
CA ILE A 77 -1.08 23.25 -9.44
C ILE A 77 -1.58 23.67 -10.83
N GLU A 78 -1.43 22.79 -11.82
CA GLU A 78 -1.83 23.05 -13.20
C GLU A 78 -2.44 21.79 -13.83
N ALA A 79 -3.52 21.98 -14.60
CA ALA A 79 -4.18 20.90 -15.33
C ALA A 79 -3.35 20.45 -16.53
N PRO A 80 -3.48 19.19 -16.98
CA PRO A 80 -2.82 18.75 -18.20
C PRO A 80 -3.36 19.54 -19.41
N HIS A 81 -2.48 19.92 -20.33
CA HIS A 81 -2.83 20.60 -21.58
C HIS A 81 -3.48 19.66 -22.60
#